data_AF-A0A0N1DWR9-F1
#
_entry.id   AF-A0A0N1DWR9-F1
#
_cell.length_a   1.000
_cell.length_b   1.000
_cell.length_c   1.000
_cell.angle_alpha   90.00
_cell.angle_beta   90.00
_cell.angle_gamma   90.00
#
_symmetry.space_group_name_H-M   'P 1'
#
loop_
_entity.id
_entity.type
_entity.pdbx_description
1 polymer ?
#
loop_
_entity_poly.entity_id
_entity_poly.type
_entity_poly.pdbx_seq_one_letter_code
_entity_poly.pdbx_strand_id
1 'polypeptide(L)' 'MEVNRNITNNNFKIIGDRTINSRLLKNKFSQLTDFDLRFDEGKDIDFLDRVGNRLRKNREEVMDIIKELNIS' A
#
# COMPACT_ATOMS: atom_id res chain seq x y z
N MET A 1 -28.36 9.49 -2.30
CA MET A 1 -27.34 9.49 -1.23
C MET A 1 -25.99 9.42 -1.92
N GLU A 2 -25.38 10.57 -2.13
CA GLU A 2 -24.04 10.66 -2.72
C GLU A 2 -23.05 10.27 -1.63
N VAL A 3 -22.45 9.09 -1.77
CA VAL A 3 -21.39 8.65 -0.87
C VAL A 3 -20.18 9.50 -1.23
N ASN A 4 -20.08 10.68 -0.61
CA ASN A 4 -18.91 11.55 -0.64
C ASN A 4 -17.72 10.77 -0.09
N ARG A 5 -17.06 9.99 -0.95
CA ARG A 5 -15.75 9.41 -0.69
C ARG A 5 -14.69 10.51 -0.84
N ASN A 6 -14.86 11.60 -0.11
CA ASN A 6 -13.77 12.51 0.22
C ASN A 6 -12.91 11.84 1.30
N ILE A 7 -12.40 10.64 1.00
CA ILE A 7 -11.24 10.11 1.70
C ILE A 7 -10.10 10.98 1.21
N THR A 8 -9.91 12.09 1.91
CA THR A 8 -8.62 12.72 2.13
C THR A 8 -7.53 12.11 1.28
N ASN A 9 -7.35 12.69 0.09
CA ASN A 9 -6.13 12.64 -0.73
C ASN A 9 -4.97 13.26 0.08
N ASN A 10 -4.73 12.78 1.29
CA ASN A 10 -3.62 13.19 2.13
C ASN A 10 -2.41 12.46 1.61
N ASN A 11 -1.88 12.97 0.49
CA ASN A 11 -0.47 12.93 0.11
C ASN A 11 0.30 11.68 0.54
N PHE A 12 -0.26 10.49 0.30
CA PHE A 12 0.50 9.25 0.40
C PHE A 12 1.34 9.13 -0.86
N LYS A 13 2.22 10.12 -1.08
CA LYS A 13 3.41 9.85 -1.86
C LYS A 13 4.12 8.78 -1.05
N ILE A 14 4.19 7.59 -1.60
CA ILE A 14 5.10 6.56 -1.12
C ILE A 14 6.49 7.11 -1.43
N ILE A 15 6.96 8.00 -0.56
CA ILE A 15 8.29 8.62 -0.63
C ILE A 15 9.24 7.53 -0.18
N GLY A 16 9.77 6.80 -1.15
CA GLY A 16 10.67 5.67 -0.96
C GLY A 16 10.87 4.95 -2.28
N ASP A 17 11.93 4.15 -2.37
CA ASP A 17 12.16 3.31 -3.53
C ASP A 17 11.10 2.19 -3.56
N ARG A 18 10.15 2.30 -4.49
CA ARG A 18 9.04 1.35 -4.68
C ARG A 18 9.53 -0.09 -4.77
N THR A 19 10.73 -0.30 -5.32
CA THR A 19 11.37 -1.61 -5.44
C THR A 19 11.75 -2.15 -4.07
N ILE A 20 12.31 -1.30 -3.20
CA ILE A 20 12.68 -1.66 -1.83
C ILE A 20 11.42 -1.99 -1.03
N ASN A 21 10.38 -1.15 -1.12
CA ASN A 21 9.13 -1.38 -0.39
C ASN A 21 8.42 -2.66 -0.84
N SER A 22 8.38 -2.93 -2.15
CA SER A 22 7.86 -4.20 -2.68
C SER A 22 8.62 -5.39 -2.11
N ARG A 23 9.96 -5.34 -2.12
CA ARG A 23 10.79 -6.43 -1.62
C ARG A 23 10.61 -6.64 -0.10
N LEU A 24 10.56 -5.56 0.68
CA LEU A 24 10.34 -5.62 2.12
C LEU A 24 8.95 -6.17 2.47
N LEU A 25 7.92 -5.74 1.76
CA LEU A 25 6.56 -6.28 1.92
C LEU A 25 6.51 -7.77 1.57
N LYS A 26 7.15 -8.19 0.47
CA LYS A 26 7.24 -9.60 0.08
C LYS A 26 7.97 -10.46 1.12
N ASN A 27 9.03 -9.90 1.71
CA ASN A 27 9.80 -10.57 2.76
C ASN A 27 9.01 -10.68 4.08
N LYS A 28 8.28 -9.63 4.48
CA LYS A 28 7.47 -9.60 5.71
C LYS A 28 6.19 -10.43 5.55
N PHE A 29 5.62 -10.49 4.35
CA PHE A 29 4.38 -11.19 4.05
C PHE A 29 4.53 -12.09 2.83
N SER A 30 4.81 -13.37 3.07
CA SER A 30 4.97 -14.39 2.03
C SER A 30 3.71 -14.63 1.16
N GLN A 31 2.55 -14.17 1.63
CA GLN A 31 1.29 -14.23 0.88
C GLN A 31 1.16 -13.14 -0.21
N LEU A 32 2.00 -12.10 -0.18
CA LEU A 32 2.01 -11.06 -1.20
C LEU A 32 2.74 -11.54 -2.44
N THR A 33 2.10 -11.37 -3.58
CA THR A 33 2.68 -11.70 -4.89
C THR A 33 3.24 -10.44 -5.57
N ASP A 34 4.05 -10.63 -6.61
CA ASP A 34 4.57 -9.52 -7.42
C ASP A 34 3.44 -8.70 -8.06
N PHE A 35 2.27 -9.31 -8.30
CA PHE A 35 1.08 -8.62 -8.78
C PHE A 35 0.48 -7.70 -7.71
N ASP A 36 0.36 -8.19 -6.47
CA ASP A 36 -0.17 -7.40 -5.35
C ASP A 36 0.75 -6.21 -5.05
N LEU A 37 2.06 -6.40 -5.24
CA LEU A 37 3.11 -5.42 -4.98
C LEU A 37 3.40 -4.47 -6.16
N ARG A 38 2.62 -4.55 -7.25
CA ARG A 38 2.82 -3.69 -8.41
C ARG A 38 2.42 -2.26 -8.11
N PHE A 39 3.37 -1.34 -8.26
CA PHE A 39 3.14 0.10 -8.19
C PHE A 39 2.92 0.68 -9.59
N ASP A 40 1.70 1.14 -9.87
CA ASP A 40 1.38 1.92 -11.06
C ASP A 40 1.16 3.39 -10.64
N GLU A 41 1.74 4.34 -11.37
CA GLU A 41 1.57 5.77 -11.05
C GLU A 41 0.09 6.18 -11.08
N GLY A 42 -0.33 6.94 -10.07
CA GLY A 42 -1.71 7.36 -9.91
C GLY A 42 -2.67 6.26 -9.43
N LYS A 43 -2.17 5.04 -9.15
CA LYS A 43 -2.96 3.91 -8.64
C LYS A 43 -2.57 3.49 -7.21
N ASP A 44 -2.15 4.46 -6.39
CA ASP A 44 -1.75 4.20 -5.00
C ASP A 44 -2.91 3.58 -4.18
N ILE A 45 -4.14 4.04 -4.40
CA ILE A 45 -5.34 3.49 -3.73
C ILE A 45 -5.56 2.03 -4.13
N ASP A 46 -5.46 1.70 -5.42
CA ASP A 46 -5.62 0.33 -5.91
C ASP A 46 -4.53 -0.59 -5.35
N PHE A 47 -3.31 -0.09 -5.20
CA PHE A 47 -2.20 -0.82 -4.58
C PHE A 47 -2.52 -1.13 -3.10
N LEU A 48 -2.91 -0.11 -2.33
CA LEU A 48 -3.30 -0.30 -0.92
C LEU A 48 -4.47 -1.29 -0.79
N ASP A 49 -5.41 -1.27 -1.73
CA ASP A 49 -6.54 -2.21 -1.75
C ASP A 49 -6.11 -3.63 -2.07
N ARG A 50 -5.24 -3.85 -3.06
CA ARG A 50 -4.73 -5.20 -3.37
C ARG A 50 -3.98 -5.78 -2.18
N VAL A 51 -3.04 -5.02 -1.62
CA VAL A 51 -2.24 -5.43 -0.47
C VAL A 51 -3.15 -5.65 0.75
N GLY A 52 -4.05 -4.73 1.03
CA GLY A 52 -5.01 -4.84 2.14
C GLY A 52 -5.90 -6.06 2.02
N ASN A 53 -6.49 -6.31 0.84
CA ASN A 53 -7.31 -7.49 0.59
C ASN A 53 -6.52 -8.78 0.77
N ARG A 54 -5.28 -8.84 0.27
CA ARG A 54 -4.43 -10.03 0.43
C ARG A 54 -4.08 -10.26 1.91
N LEU A 55 -3.74 -9.21 2.65
CA LEU A 55 -3.35 -9.27 4.07
C LEU A 55 -4.55 -9.32 5.04
N ARG A 56 -5.78 -9.17 4.54
CA ARG A 56 -7.00 -8.93 5.34
C ARG A 56 -6.84 -7.74 6.30
N LYS A 57 -6.24 -6.66 5.80
CA LYS A 57 -5.98 -5.41 6.50
C LYS A 57 -6.69 -4.24 5.83
N ASN A 58 -7.01 -3.22 6.60
CA ASN A 58 -7.56 -1.99 6.03
C ASN A 58 -6.44 -1.12 5.41
N ARG A 59 -6.83 -0.09 4.62
CA ARG A 59 -5.87 0.78 3.93
C ARG A 59 -4.93 1.51 4.90
N GLU A 60 -5.42 1.93 6.06
CA GLU A 60 -4.63 2.64 7.08
C GLU A 60 -3.54 1.74 7.67
N GLU A 61 -3.89 0.49 8.00
CA GLU A 61 -2.91 -0.49 8.47
C GLU A 61 -1.82 -0.78 7.44
N VAL A 62 -2.19 -0.87 6.15
CA VAL A 62 -1.23 -1.06 5.07
C VAL A 62 -0.31 0.15 4.94
N MET A 63 -0.87 1.36 5.04
CA MET A 63 -0.11 2.61 5.04
C MET A 63 0.89 2.65 6.21
N ASP A 64 0.47 2.23 7.40
CA ASP A 64 1.32 2.22 8.59
C ASP A 64 2.44 1.18 8.48
N ILE A 65 2.18 0.02 7.91
CA ILE A 65 3.22 -0.98 7.57
C ILE A 65 4.24 -0.38 6.61
N ILE A 66 3.80 0.30 5.54
CA ILE A 66 4.71 0.90 4.56
C ILE A 66 5.55 2.02 5.18
N LYS A 67 4.95 2.83 6.06
CA LYS A 67 5.68 3.85 6.83
C LYS A 67 6.73 3.22 7.74
N GLU A 68 6.39 2.17 8.48
CA GLU A 68 7.31 1.43 9.35
C GLU A 68 8.53 0.91 8.56
N LEU A 69 8.28 0.38 7.36
CA LEU A 69 9.32 -0.12 6.46
C LEU A 69 10.21 0.97 5.86
N ASN A 70 9.70 2.19 5.66
CA ASN A 70 10.50 3.32 5.14
C ASN A 70 11.39 3.99 6.21
N ILE A 71 11.12 3.75 7.50
CA ILE A 71 11.85 4.34 8.63
C ILE A 71 12.98 3.41 9.12
N SER A 72 12.94 2.13 8.74
CA SER A 72 13.92 1.08 9.13
C SER A 72 15.07 0.97 8.14
#